data_AF-A0AAE6IUV6-F1
#
_entry.id   AF-A0AAE6IUV6-F1
#
_cell.length_a   1.000
_cell.length_b   1.000
_cell.length_c   1.000
_cell.angle_alpha   90.00
_cell.angle_beta   90.00
_cell.angle_gamma   90.00
#
_symmetry.space_group_name_H-M   'P 1'
#
loop_
_entity.id
_entity.type
_entity.pdbx_description
1 polymer ?
#
loop_
_entity_poly.entity_id
_entity_poly.type
_entity_poly.pdbx_seq_one_letter_code
_entity_poly.pdbx_strand_id
1 'polypeptide(L)'
;MTGELKLPARLQTIEREAFCDCNITKLVIEMENITFRSNEVFNHKNIKELVLLDTVKTIGQEAFSGCENITGELSLPGGLQIIGQEAFSGCSGIAGELKLPAGLENIYSNAFSECSSITTLTLPEGLQTIELKCF
;
A
#
# COMPACT_ATOMS: atom_id res chain seq x y z
N MET A 1 12.02 15.14 10.66
CA MET A 1 11.38 14.18 11.60
C MET A 1 11.98 12.81 11.32
N THR A 2 12.52 12.11 12.32
CA THR A 2 12.99 10.72 12.19
C THR A 2 12.09 9.82 13.02
N GLY A 3 11.52 8.77 12.45
CA GLY A 3 10.76 7.77 13.22
C GLY A 3 9.38 7.42 12.64
N GLU A 4 8.42 7.22 13.54
CA GLU A 4 7.06 6.76 13.24
C GLU A 4 6.15 7.95 12.87
N LEU A 5 5.43 7.82 11.75
CA LEU A 5 4.34 8.72 11.37
C LEU A 5 3.01 7.97 11.45
N LYS A 6 2.04 8.57 12.15
CA LYS A 6 0.66 8.08 12.22
C LYS A 6 -0.27 9.01 11.43
N LEU A 7 -0.97 8.47 10.44
CA LEU A 7 -1.98 9.19 9.67
C LEU A 7 -3.37 8.88 10.24
N PRO A 8 -4.06 9.84 10.87
CA PRO A 8 -5.28 9.58 11.62
C PRO A 8 -6.50 9.40 10.71
N ALA A 9 -7.54 8.75 11.24
CA ALA A 9 -8.73 8.35 10.48
C ALA A 9 -9.49 9.50 9.77
N ARG A 10 -9.43 10.73 10.30
CA ARG A 10 -10.13 11.90 9.72
C ARG A 10 -9.32 12.63 8.65
N LEU A 11 -8.08 12.23 8.41
CA LEU A 11 -7.25 12.82 7.37
C LEU A 11 -7.82 12.43 6.01
N GLN A 12 -8.05 13.41 5.14
CA GLN A 12 -8.72 13.18 3.85
C GLN A 12 -7.76 13.22 2.67
N THR A 13 -6.75 14.08 2.70
CA THR A 13 -5.85 14.28 1.57
C THR A 13 -4.49 14.70 2.10
N ILE A 14 -3.45 14.21 1.46
CA ILE A 14 -2.07 14.63 1.69
C ILE A 14 -1.54 15.13 0.35
N GLU A 15 -1.10 16.38 0.35
CA GLU A 15 -0.57 17.06 -0.84
C GLU A 15 0.85 16.60 -1.16
N ARG A 16 1.28 16.87 -2.40
CA ARG A 16 2.62 16.53 -2.91
C ARG A 16 3.72 17.01 -1.95
N GLU A 17 4.76 16.21 -1.77
CA GLU A 17 5.96 16.52 -0.98
C GLU A 17 5.72 16.78 0.52
N ALA A 18 4.49 16.58 1.05
CA ALA A 18 4.16 16.92 2.45
C ALA A 18 5.12 16.31 3.49
N PHE A 19 5.71 15.14 3.19
CA PHE A 19 6.67 14.45 4.04
C PHE A 19 7.90 13.92 3.27
N CYS A 20 8.22 14.45 2.08
CA CYS A 20 9.32 13.93 1.25
C CYS A 20 10.70 14.12 1.91
N ASP A 21 10.88 15.19 2.69
CA ASP A 21 12.13 15.46 3.42
C ASP A 21 12.13 14.83 4.84
N CYS A 22 11.07 14.10 5.19
CA CYS A 22 11.01 13.38 6.45
C CYS A 22 11.70 12.01 6.34
N ASN A 23 12.45 11.64 7.39
CA ASN A 23 13.07 10.34 7.51
C ASN A 23 12.14 9.38 8.27
N ILE A 24 10.97 9.14 7.70
CA ILE A 24 9.95 8.25 8.26
C ILE A 24 10.34 6.81 7.96
N THR A 25 10.49 5.99 8.99
CA THR A 25 10.84 4.57 8.84
C THR A 25 9.66 3.65 9.11
N LYS A 26 8.67 4.12 9.86
CA LYS A 26 7.44 3.40 10.18
C LYS A 26 6.24 4.28 9.85
N LEU A 27 5.33 3.76 9.04
CA LEU A 27 4.11 4.44 8.64
C LEU A 27 2.90 3.65 9.16
N VAL A 28 2.09 4.28 10.00
CA VAL A 28 0.84 3.71 10.52
C VAL A 28 -0.32 4.50 9.93
N ILE A 29 -1.28 3.82 9.31
CA ILE A 29 -2.38 4.46 8.59
C ILE A 29 -3.72 3.99 9.15
N GLU A 30 -4.50 4.96 9.61
CA GLU A 30 -5.86 4.77 10.12
C GLU A 30 -6.91 5.37 9.18
N MET A 31 -6.50 6.05 8.12
CA MET A 31 -7.37 6.65 7.10
C MET A 31 -8.22 5.58 6.41
N GLU A 32 -9.51 5.84 6.21
CA GLU A 32 -10.39 4.92 5.48
C GLU A 32 -10.00 4.81 3.99
N ASN A 33 -9.68 5.95 3.38
CA ASN A 33 -9.29 6.05 1.98
C ASN A 33 -7.91 6.68 1.87
N ILE A 34 -6.92 5.89 1.43
CA ILE A 34 -5.56 6.38 1.22
C ILE A 34 -5.50 7.07 -0.13
N THR A 35 -5.78 8.37 -0.15
CA THR A 35 -5.77 9.19 -1.37
C THR A 35 -4.64 10.22 -1.30
N PHE A 36 -3.46 9.84 -1.78
CA PHE A 36 -2.33 10.74 -1.95
C PHE A 36 -2.45 11.47 -3.28
N ARG A 37 -2.14 12.78 -3.31
CA ARG A 37 -2.21 13.57 -4.55
C ARG A 37 -1.05 13.30 -5.51
N SER A 38 0.00 12.65 -5.03
CA SER A 38 1.10 12.14 -5.81
C SER A 38 1.75 10.96 -5.07
N ASN A 39 2.57 10.19 -5.77
CA ASN A 39 3.49 9.26 -5.11
C ASN A 39 4.56 10.00 -4.28
N GLU A 40 4.94 11.23 -4.62
CA GLU A 40 5.97 12.00 -3.88
C GLU A 40 5.56 12.51 -2.47
N VAL A 41 4.52 11.96 -1.84
CA VAL A 41 4.12 12.36 -0.47
C VAL A 41 5.20 12.00 0.56
N PHE A 42 5.86 10.84 0.41
CA PHE A 42 6.90 10.35 1.31
C PHE A 42 8.18 10.06 0.54
N ASN A 43 9.30 10.00 1.27
CA ASN A 43 10.50 9.33 0.75
C ASN A 43 10.33 7.81 0.86
N HIS A 44 9.84 7.19 -0.20
CA HIS A 44 9.59 5.73 -0.27
C HIS A 44 10.80 4.87 0.03
N LYS A 45 12.00 5.43 -0.15
CA LYS A 45 13.26 4.73 0.16
C LYS A 45 13.53 4.60 1.65
N ASN A 46 12.78 5.23 2.53
CA ASN A 46 13.03 5.14 3.97
C ASN A 46 12.00 4.30 4.73
N ILE A 47 10.81 4.06 4.16
CA ILE A 47 9.75 3.30 4.84
C ILE A 47 10.14 1.82 4.90
N LYS A 48 10.21 1.28 6.11
CA LYS A 48 10.56 -0.12 6.38
C LYS A 48 9.40 -0.91 6.95
N GLU A 49 8.56 -0.24 7.73
CA GLU A 49 7.40 -0.85 8.37
C GLU A 49 6.15 -0.08 7.95
N LEU A 50 5.22 -0.79 7.31
CA LEU A 50 3.91 -0.28 6.94
C LEU A 50 2.85 -1.02 7.77
N VAL A 51 2.06 -0.25 8.52
CA VAL A 51 0.95 -0.77 9.32
C VAL A 51 -0.35 -0.17 8.79
N LEU A 52 -1.15 -1.00 8.13
CA LEU A 52 -2.50 -0.65 7.66
C LEU A 52 -3.51 -1.15 8.70
N LEU A 53 -4.28 -0.24 9.31
CA LEU A 53 -5.32 -0.64 10.26
C LEU A 53 -6.60 -1.09 9.55
N ASP A 54 -7.45 -1.82 10.27
CA ASP A 54 -8.73 -2.37 9.78
C ASP A 54 -9.73 -1.31 9.29
N THR A 55 -9.48 -0.03 9.58
CA THR A 55 -10.26 1.10 9.07
C THR A 55 -10.04 1.34 7.58
N VAL A 56 -8.90 0.94 7.01
CA VAL A 56 -8.57 1.15 5.60
C VAL A 56 -9.48 0.31 4.70
N LYS A 57 -10.19 0.98 3.80
CA LYS A 57 -11.06 0.40 2.77
C LYS A 57 -10.48 0.50 1.37
N THR A 58 -9.70 1.55 1.12
CA THR A 58 -9.14 1.83 -0.20
C THR A 58 -7.67 2.21 -0.09
N ILE A 59 -6.82 1.55 -0.87
CA ILE A 59 -5.45 1.97 -1.14
C ILE A 59 -5.43 2.63 -2.52
N GLY A 60 -5.14 3.92 -2.58
CA GLY A 60 -5.21 4.70 -3.80
C GLY A 60 -4.06 4.47 -4.77
N GLN A 61 -4.17 5.15 -5.92
CA GLN A 61 -3.15 5.12 -6.97
C GLN A 61 -1.77 5.49 -6.41
N GLU A 62 -0.77 4.68 -6.76
CA GLU A 62 0.65 4.85 -6.43
C GLU A 62 0.95 5.10 -4.93
N ALA A 63 0.04 4.75 -4.01
CA ALA A 63 0.13 5.14 -2.61
C ALA A 63 1.46 4.74 -1.94
N PHE A 64 2.00 3.58 -2.30
CA PHE A 64 3.27 3.04 -1.82
C PHE A 64 4.21 2.67 -2.97
N SER A 65 4.02 3.24 -4.16
CA SER A 65 4.85 2.95 -5.33
C SER A 65 6.34 3.25 -5.03
N GLY A 66 7.22 2.29 -5.31
CA GLY A 66 8.66 2.39 -5.07
C GLY A 66 9.11 2.20 -3.62
N CYS A 67 8.24 1.70 -2.72
CA CYS A 67 8.61 1.37 -1.34
C CYS A 67 9.42 0.06 -1.26
N GLU A 68 10.63 0.06 -1.81
CA GLU A 68 11.53 -1.11 -1.89
C GLU A 68 11.96 -1.66 -0.52
N ASN A 69 11.95 -0.81 0.51
CA ASN A 69 12.42 -1.16 1.85
C ASN A 69 11.33 -1.73 2.77
N ILE A 70 10.08 -1.83 2.32
CA ILE A 70 9.05 -2.62 2.99
C ILE A 70 9.37 -4.09 2.71
N THR A 71 9.86 -4.80 3.72
CA THR A 71 10.33 -6.19 3.57
C THR A 71 9.45 -7.20 4.28
N GLY A 72 9.32 -8.39 3.71
CA GLY A 72 8.59 -9.50 4.32
C GLY A 72 7.12 -9.55 3.90
N GLU A 73 6.30 -10.27 4.66
CA GLU A 73 4.88 -10.46 4.32
C GLU A 73 4.10 -9.14 4.48
N LEU A 74 3.36 -8.77 3.44
CA LEU A 74 2.44 -7.63 3.49
C LEU A 74 1.14 -8.03 4.19
N SER A 75 0.84 -7.38 5.31
CA SER A 75 -0.45 -7.52 5.98
C SER A 75 -1.47 -6.52 5.44
N LEU A 76 -2.50 -7.02 4.76
CA LEU A 76 -3.62 -6.22 4.28
C LEU A 76 -4.79 -6.23 5.29
N PRO A 77 -5.50 -5.11 5.49
CA PRO A 77 -6.61 -5.04 6.43
C PRO A 77 -7.80 -5.87 5.95
N GLY A 78 -8.49 -6.54 6.87
CA GLY A 78 -9.56 -7.49 6.53
C GLY A 78 -10.76 -6.87 5.81
N GLY A 79 -10.96 -5.56 5.99
CA GLY A 79 -12.03 -4.78 5.38
C GLY A 79 -11.66 -4.07 4.07
N LEU A 80 -10.46 -4.28 3.53
CA LEU A 80 -9.98 -3.65 2.30
C LEU A 80 -10.81 -4.11 1.09
N GLN A 81 -11.26 -3.17 0.26
CA GLN A 81 -12.10 -3.41 -0.92
C GLN A 81 -11.38 -3.10 -2.23
N ILE A 82 -10.50 -2.10 -2.24
CA ILE A 82 -9.88 -1.59 -3.47
C ILE A 82 -8.37 -1.41 -3.28
N ILE A 83 -7.60 -1.93 -4.24
CA ILE A 83 -6.17 -1.63 -4.42
C ILE A 83 -5.99 -0.94 -5.78
N GLY A 84 -5.60 0.33 -5.74
CA GLY A 84 -5.49 1.22 -6.90
C GLY A 84 -4.32 0.91 -7.83
N GLN A 85 -4.31 1.60 -8.97
CA GLN A 85 -3.26 1.46 -9.98
C GLN A 85 -1.89 1.73 -9.35
N GLU A 86 -0.93 0.83 -9.59
CA GLU A 86 0.46 0.96 -9.12
C GLU A 86 0.62 1.13 -7.60
N ALA A 87 -0.41 0.81 -6.79
CA ALA A 87 -0.44 1.06 -5.36
C ALA A 87 0.80 0.56 -4.60
N PHE A 88 1.35 -0.59 -5.01
CA PHE A 88 2.58 -1.19 -4.51
C PHE A 88 3.57 -1.51 -5.65
N SER A 89 3.50 -0.80 -6.78
CA SER A 89 4.44 -1.00 -7.88
C SER A 89 5.88 -0.77 -7.40
N GLY A 90 6.83 -1.62 -7.76
CA GLY A 90 8.24 -1.48 -7.34
C GLY A 90 8.53 -1.84 -5.88
N CYS A 91 7.55 -2.34 -5.11
CA CYS A 91 7.76 -2.80 -3.72
C CYS A 91 8.45 -4.17 -3.66
N SER A 92 9.64 -4.27 -4.24
CA SER A 92 10.39 -5.53 -4.43
C SER A 92 10.78 -6.26 -3.13
N GLY A 93 10.79 -5.56 -2.00
CA GLY A 93 11.02 -6.14 -0.67
C GLY A 93 9.84 -6.95 -0.13
N ILE A 94 8.62 -6.73 -0.63
CA ILE A 94 7.43 -7.49 -0.22
C ILE A 94 7.60 -8.92 -0.68
N ALA A 95 7.63 -9.85 0.27
CA ALA A 95 8.05 -11.21 0.04
C ALA A 95 7.16 -12.23 0.76
N GLY A 96 7.21 -13.47 0.26
CA GLY A 96 6.48 -14.58 0.85
C GLY A 96 5.04 -14.67 0.36
N GLU A 97 4.11 -15.00 1.26
CA GLU A 97 2.70 -15.17 0.92
C GLU A 97 1.96 -13.82 0.93
N LEU A 98 1.30 -13.50 -0.19
CA LEU A 98 0.33 -12.41 -0.25
C LEU A 98 -1.09 -12.99 -0.12
N LYS A 99 -1.70 -12.75 1.06
CA LYS A 99 -3.10 -13.08 1.34
C LYS A 99 -3.97 -11.86 1.07
N LEU A 100 -4.80 -11.94 0.03
CA LEU A 100 -5.79 -10.92 -0.26
C LEU A 100 -7.01 -11.08 0.66
N PRO A 101 -7.53 -9.99 1.26
CA PRO A 101 -8.63 -10.08 2.22
C PRO A 101 -9.94 -10.46 1.55
N ALA A 102 -10.83 -11.14 2.30
CA ALA A 102 -12.07 -11.69 1.77
C ALA A 102 -13.02 -10.65 1.14
N GLY A 103 -12.97 -9.41 1.62
CA GLY A 103 -13.77 -8.29 1.11
C GLY A 103 -13.15 -7.53 -0.07
N LEU A 104 -12.00 -7.98 -0.60
CA LEU A 104 -11.34 -7.31 -1.72
C LEU A 104 -12.10 -7.54 -3.02
N GLU A 105 -12.53 -6.46 -3.66
CA GLU A 105 -13.36 -6.49 -4.87
C GLU A 105 -12.54 -6.17 -6.13
N ASN A 106 -11.64 -5.19 -6.07
CA ASN A 106 -10.91 -4.71 -7.25
C ASN A 106 -9.41 -4.53 -6.99
N ILE A 107 -8.61 -4.99 -7.95
CA ILE A 107 -7.18 -4.71 -8.02
C ILE A 107 -6.85 -4.15 -9.41
N TYR A 108 -6.37 -2.92 -9.43
CA TYR A 108 -6.14 -2.16 -10.65
C TYR A 108 -4.76 -2.42 -11.25
N SER A 109 -4.56 -1.87 -12.46
CA SER A 109 -3.39 -2.15 -13.29
C SER A 109 -2.07 -1.92 -12.56
N ASN A 110 -1.11 -2.83 -12.74
CA ASN A 110 0.23 -2.74 -12.13
C ASN A 110 0.27 -2.65 -10.59
N ALA A 111 -0.80 -2.96 -9.87
CA ALA A 111 -0.88 -2.76 -8.42
C ALA A 111 0.30 -3.36 -7.62
N PHE A 112 0.78 -4.53 -8.02
CA PHE A 112 1.95 -5.22 -7.45
C PHE A 112 3.02 -5.48 -8.52
N SER A 113 3.09 -4.64 -9.56
CA SER A 113 4.14 -4.77 -10.58
C SER A 113 5.52 -4.66 -9.93
N GLU A 114 6.47 -5.47 -10.38
CA GLU A 114 7.84 -5.53 -9.83
C GLU A 114 7.93 -5.98 -8.36
N CYS A 115 6.86 -6.50 -7.76
CA CYS A 115 6.88 -7.22 -6.47
C CYS A 115 7.41 -8.67 -6.65
N SER A 116 8.62 -8.81 -7.16
CA SER A 116 9.20 -10.09 -7.61
C SER A 116 9.44 -11.12 -6.49
N SER A 117 9.37 -10.71 -5.22
CA SER A 117 9.66 -11.57 -4.07
C SER A 117 8.42 -12.26 -3.49
N ILE A 118 7.22 -11.93 -3.99
CA ILE A 118 5.98 -12.64 -3.65
C ILE A 118 6.04 -14.04 -4.26
N THR A 119 5.99 -15.08 -3.41
CA THR A 119 6.12 -16.47 -3.84
C THR A 119 4.79 -17.17 -3.97
N THR A 120 3.79 -16.71 -3.22
CA THR A 120 2.46 -17.34 -3.14
C THR A 120 1.41 -16.25 -3.12
N LEU A 121 0.35 -16.41 -3.92
CA LEU A 121 -0.79 -15.52 -3.99
C LEU A 121 -2.06 -16.30 -3.70
N THR A 122 -2.81 -15.88 -2.68
CA THR A 122 -4.13 -16.44 -2.35
C THR A 122 -5.20 -15.42 -2.70
N LEU A 123 -6.05 -15.75 -3.69
CA LEU A 123 -7.16 -14.93 -4.13
C LEU A 123 -8.42 -15.17 -3.27
N PRO A 124 -9.21 -14.13 -2.93
CA PRO A 124 -10.46 -14.28 -2.20
C PRO A 124 -11.61 -14.62 -3.17
N GLU A 125 -12.63 -15.32 -2.68
CA GLU A 125 -13.79 -15.72 -3.50
C GLU A 125 -14.59 -14.51 -4.02
N GLY A 126 -14.62 -13.41 -3.28
CA GLY A 126 -15.36 -12.19 -3.62
C GLY A 126 -14.69 -11.26 -4.64
N LEU A 127 -13.50 -11.63 -5.14
CA LEU A 127 -12.74 -10.78 -6.05
C LEU A 127 -13.44 -10.65 -7.42
N GLN A 128 -13.72 -9.41 -7.82
CA GLN A 128 -14.49 -9.12 -9.04
C GLN A 128 -13.58 -8.74 -10.22
N THR A 129 -12.44 -8.09 -9.97
CA THR A 129 -11.57 -7.58 -11.05
C THR A 129 -10.09 -7.66 -10.71
N ILE A 130 -9.31 -8.18 -11.66
CA ILE A 130 -7.84 -8.09 -11.71
C ILE A 130 -7.49 -7.48 -13.07
N GLU A 131 -6.84 -6.32 -13.06
CA GLU A 131 -6.46 -5.63 -14.29
C GLU A 131 -5.08 -6.04 -14.84
N LEU A 132 -4.66 -5.37 -15.92
CA LEU A 132 -3.43 -5.66 -16.66
C LEU A 132 -2.18 -5.56 -15.76
N LYS A 133 -1.32 -6.57 -15.86
CA LYS A 133 0.01 -6.62 -15.19
C LYS A 133 -0.04 -6.41 -13.67
N CYS A 134 -1.14 -6.84 -13.04
CA CYS A 134 -1.38 -6.63 -11.62
C CYS A 134 -0.32 -7.22 -10.68
N PHE A 135 0.26 -8.37 -11.02
CA PHE A 135 1.28 -9.08 -10.22
C PHE A 135 2.48 -9.44 -11.09
#